data_AF-A0A9D6BL12-F1
#
_entry.id   AF-A0A9D6BL12-F1
#
_cell.length_a   1.000
_cell.length_b   1.000
_cell.length_c   1.000
_cell.angle_alpha   90.00
_cell.angle_beta   90.00
_cell.angle_gamma   90.00
#
_symmetry.space_group_name_H-M   'P 1'
#
loop_
_entity.id
_entity.type
_entity.pdbx_description
1 polymer ?
#
loop_
_entity_poly.entity_id
_entity_poly.type
_entity_poly.pdbx_seq_one_letter_code
_entity_poly.pdbx_strand_id
1 'polypeptide(L)'
;VGDLARKLFDARSALRAIWPDAARRRQAIGKALAPGGVIDPLGVDPDVDFWLAEMPDAGNSELYRIMLRSADPDDLTVRDARMLAMADRIYHAADVPAAILDRARADAVRVAADGPPDDRVEGLTLWVTQPDV
;
A
#
# COMPACT_ATOMS: atom_id res chain seq x y z
N VAL A 1 -14.97 9.87 -27.07
CA VAL A 1 -14.19 9.90 -25.80
C VAL A 1 -14.99 10.73 -24.83
N GLY A 2 -15.31 10.21 -23.63
CA GLY A 2 -16.17 10.89 -22.65
C GLY A 2 -15.43 11.98 -21.85
N ASP A 3 -16.18 12.84 -21.17
CA ASP A 3 -15.66 14.04 -20.48
C ASP A 3 -14.63 13.70 -19.39
N LEU A 4 -14.86 12.65 -18.61
CA LEU A 4 -13.90 12.18 -17.61
C LEU A 4 -12.55 11.78 -18.23
N ALA A 5 -12.57 11.10 -19.38
CA ALA A 5 -11.35 10.71 -20.09
C ALA A 5 -10.61 11.92 -20.66
N ARG A 6 -11.32 12.99 -21.04
CA ARG A 6 -10.71 14.26 -21.44
C ARG A 6 -10.02 14.93 -20.25
N LYS A 7 -10.72 15.07 -19.12
CA LYS A 7 -10.16 15.63 -17.88
C LYS A 7 -8.89 14.90 -17.43
N LEU A 8 -8.90 13.56 -17.43
CA LEU A 8 -7.71 12.77 -17.10
C LEU A 8 -6.56 12.95 -18.08
N PHE A 9 -6.86 13.08 -19.38
CA PHE A 9 -5.84 13.35 -20.40
C PHE A 9 -5.20 14.73 -20.17
N ASP A 10 -6.00 15.75 -19.87
CA ASP A 10 -5.52 17.11 -19.63
C ASP A 10 -4.70 17.19 -18.34
N ALA A 11 -5.09 16.42 -17.30
CA ALA A 11 -4.38 16.31 -16.04
C ALA A 11 -3.08 15.48 -16.08
N ARG A 12 -2.71 14.87 -17.21
CA ARG A 12 -1.56 13.94 -17.31
C ARG A 12 -0.23 14.51 -16.80
N SER A 13 -0.01 15.82 -16.95
CA SER A 13 1.19 16.48 -16.45
C SER A 13 1.19 16.61 -14.94
N ALA A 14 0.04 16.99 -14.34
CA ALA A 14 -0.14 17.03 -12.90
C ALA A 14 0.01 15.64 -12.28
N LEU A 15 -0.60 14.62 -12.89
CA LEU A 15 -0.42 13.21 -12.51
C LEU A 15 1.05 12.78 -12.49
N ARG A 16 1.86 13.27 -13.44
CA ARG A 16 3.30 12.99 -13.49
C ARG A 16 4.10 13.73 -12.43
N ALA A 17 3.67 14.93 -12.04
CA ALA A 17 4.29 15.69 -10.97
C ALA A 17 3.97 15.11 -9.60
N ILE A 18 2.71 14.75 -9.35
CA ILE A 18 2.24 14.16 -8.09
C ILE A 18 2.78 12.74 -7.90
N TRP A 19 2.70 11.91 -8.95
CA TRP A 19 3.21 10.53 -8.92
C TRP A 19 4.23 10.31 -10.04
N PRO A 20 5.53 10.63 -9.85
CA PRO A 20 6.56 10.43 -10.87
C PRO A 20 6.71 8.97 -11.29
N ASP A 21 6.67 8.06 -10.30
CA ASP A 21 6.76 6.62 -10.52
C ASP A 21 5.56 6.09 -11.33
N ALA A 22 5.86 5.29 -12.35
CA ALA A 22 4.85 4.82 -13.29
C ALA A 22 3.99 3.67 -12.76
N ALA A 23 4.47 2.87 -11.80
CA ALA A 23 3.67 1.81 -11.18
C ALA A 23 2.68 2.42 -10.19
N ARG A 24 3.16 3.31 -9.33
CA ARG A 24 2.37 4.07 -8.35
C ARG A 24 1.28 4.92 -9.01
N ARG A 25 1.62 5.66 -10.05
CA ARG A 25 0.64 6.45 -10.82
C ARG A 25 -0.47 5.57 -11.40
N ARG A 26 -0.13 4.38 -11.92
CA ARG A 26 -1.13 3.41 -12.41
C ARG A 26 -2.02 2.89 -11.28
N GLN A 27 -1.46 2.61 -10.10
CA GLN A 27 -2.23 2.15 -8.94
C GLN A 27 -3.18 3.24 -8.42
N ALA A 28 -2.71 4.49 -8.30
CA ALA A 28 -3.53 5.63 -7.88
C ALA A 28 -4.71 5.85 -8.84
N ILE A 29 -4.45 5.87 -10.16
CA ILE A 29 -5.48 5.98 -11.19
C ILE A 29 -6.46 4.79 -11.09
N GLY A 30 -5.95 3.56 -10.96
CA GLY A 30 -6.78 2.36 -10.87
C GLY A 30 -7.72 2.35 -9.67
N LYS A 31 -7.23 2.75 -8.49
CA LYS A 31 -8.05 2.86 -7.26
C LYS A 31 -9.10 3.96 -7.39
N ALA A 32 -8.70 5.11 -7.94
CA ALA A 32 -9.60 6.24 -8.10
C ALA A 32 -10.75 5.93 -9.09
N LEU A 33 -10.49 5.10 -10.11
CA LEU A 33 -11.45 4.64 -11.11
C LEU A 33 -12.26 3.39 -10.70
N ALA A 34 -11.91 2.71 -9.60
CA ALA A 34 -12.61 1.51 -9.16
C ALA A 34 -14.05 1.83 -8.71
N PRO A 35 -14.95 0.84 -8.65
CA PRO A 35 -16.30 1.05 -8.12
C PRO A 35 -16.30 1.73 -6.74
N GLY A 36 -17.00 2.84 -6.60
CA GLY A 36 -17.03 3.68 -5.39
C GLY A 36 -15.76 4.53 -5.16
N GLY A 37 -14.83 4.56 -6.11
CA GLY A 37 -13.68 5.45 -6.13
C GLY A 37 -14.07 6.90 -6.44
N VAL A 38 -13.18 7.83 -6.06
CA VAL A 38 -13.40 9.28 -6.18
C VAL A 38 -13.65 9.77 -7.62
N ILE A 39 -13.16 9.04 -8.62
CA ILE A 39 -13.46 9.30 -10.05
C ILE A 39 -14.06 8.07 -10.73
N ASP A 40 -14.82 7.25 -9.99
CA ASP A 40 -15.55 6.11 -10.54
C ASP A 40 -16.42 6.58 -11.73
N PRO A 41 -16.20 6.06 -12.96
CA PRO A 41 -16.98 6.43 -14.13
C PRO A 41 -18.48 6.10 -14.02
N LEU A 42 -18.85 5.19 -13.13
CA LEU A 42 -20.23 4.79 -12.85
C LEU A 42 -20.78 5.44 -11.57
N GLY A 43 -19.95 6.21 -10.86
CA GLY A 43 -20.31 6.93 -9.66
C GLY A 43 -21.03 8.25 -9.95
N VAL A 44 -21.39 8.96 -8.88
CA VAL A 44 -22.02 10.27 -8.98
C VAL A 44 -20.93 11.34 -9.03
N ASP A 45 -20.93 12.12 -10.10
CA ASP A 45 -20.08 13.31 -10.30
C ASP A 45 -18.57 13.09 -10.06
N PRO A 46 -17.89 12.28 -10.91
CA PRO A 46 -16.46 12.04 -10.78
C PRO A 46 -15.65 13.33 -10.98
N ASP A 47 -14.93 13.74 -9.93
CA ASP A 47 -14.18 14.99 -9.88
C ASP A 47 -12.66 14.76 -9.84
N VAL A 48 -12.03 14.96 -11.00
CA VAL A 48 -10.57 14.82 -11.19
C VAL A 48 -9.81 15.93 -10.47
N ASP A 49 -10.35 17.15 -10.42
CA ASP A 49 -9.65 18.30 -9.85
C ASP A 49 -9.63 18.18 -8.32
N PHE A 50 -10.76 17.82 -7.72
CA PHE A 50 -10.83 17.49 -6.29
C PHE A 50 -9.91 16.32 -5.93
N TRP A 51 -9.92 15.25 -6.72
CA TRP A 51 -9.05 14.09 -6.50
C TRP A 51 -7.56 14.47 -6.50
N LEU A 52 -7.12 15.29 -7.45
CA LEU A 52 -5.71 15.70 -7.52
C LEU A 52 -5.31 16.67 -6.40
N ALA A 53 -6.25 17.49 -5.91
CA ALA A 53 -6.01 18.45 -4.84
C ALA A 53 -5.98 17.78 -3.45
N GLU A 54 -6.93 16.89 -3.16
CA GLU A 54 -7.19 16.38 -1.81
C GLU A 54 -6.65 14.96 -1.57
N MET A 55 -6.25 14.25 -2.63
CA MET A 55 -5.79 12.86 -2.54
C MET A 55 -4.42 12.55 -3.20
N PRO A 56 -3.40 13.42 -3.14
CA PRO A 56 -2.06 13.06 -3.64
C PRO A 56 -1.44 11.88 -2.86
N ASP A 57 -1.79 11.72 -1.58
CA ASP A 57 -1.31 10.69 -0.66
C ASP A 57 -2.39 9.69 -0.19
N ALA A 58 -3.57 9.65 -0.83
CA ALA A 58 -4.55 8.57 -0.58
C ALA A 58 -4.09 7.19 -1.13
N GLY A 59 -2.79 7.11 -1.49
CA GLY A 59 -2.03 5.94 -1.87
C GLY A 59 -1.77 5.03 -0.67
N ASN A 60 -2.75 4.18 -0.36
CA ASN A 60 -2.49 2.86 0.19
C ASN A 60 -1.60 2.80 1.44
N SER A 61 -1.84 3.67 2.43
CA SER A 61 -1.25 3.51 3.76
C SER A 61 -1.98 2.40 4.55
N GLU A 62 -1.96 1.22 3.94
CA GLU A 62 -2.54 -0.01 4.46
C GLU A 62 -1.54 -0.63 5.43
N LEU A 63 -1.99 -0.75 6.68
CA LEU A 63 -1.30 -1.52 7.71
C LEU A 63 -1.86 -2.93 7.72
N TYR A 64 -1.08 -3.91 7.26
CA TYR A 64 -1.42 -5.31 7.35
C TYR A 64 -0.73 -5.94 8.57
N ARG A 65 -1.50 -6.65 9.40
CA ARG A 65 -0.99 -7.27 10.62
C ARG A 65 -0.80 -8.77 10.41
N ILE A 66 0.39 -9.26 10.72
CA ILE A 66 0.73 -10.69 10.72
C ILE A 66 1.02 -11.09 12.16
N MET A 67 0.21 -12.00 12.69
CA MET A 67 0.53 -12.73 13.91
C MET A 67 1.06 -14.10 13.49
N LEU A 68 2.34 -14.33 13.74
CA LEU A 68 2.97 -15.61 13.41
C LEU A 68 2.38 -16.72 14.27
N ARG A 69 2.35 -17.94 13.74
CA ARG A 69 1.96 -19.14 14.51
C ARG A 69 3.17 -19.96 14.96
N SER A 70 4.32 -19.69 14.35
CA SER A 70 5.54 -20.49 14.42
C SER A 70 6.71 -19.62 13.96
N ALA A 71 7.92 -20.05 14.29
CA ALA A 71 9.15 -19.47 13.78
C ALA A 71 9.54 -20.01 12.39
N ASP A 72 8.88 -21.07 11.92
CA ASP A 72 9.13 -21.70 10.62
C ASP A 72 8.46 -20.88 9.50
N PRO A 73 9.24 -20.39 8.52
CA PRO A 73 8.67 -19.71 7.35
C PRO A 73 7.74 -20.55 6.49
N ASP A 74 7.85 -21.88 6.53
CA ASP A 74 6.97 -22.76 5.77
C ASP A 74 5.57 -22.84 6.39
N ASP A 75 5.40 -22.40 7.65
CA ASP A 75 4.11 -22.27 8.33
C ASP A 75 3.36 -20.97 8.00
N LEU A 76 3.98 -20.05 7.23
CA LEU A 76 3.31 -18.83 6.76
C LEU A 76 2.11 -19.19 5.89
N THR A 77 0.99 -18.47 6.07
CA THR A 77 -0.08 -18.61 5.09
C THR A 77 0.38 -18.07 3.74
N VAL A 78 -0.19 -18.59 2.65
CA VAL A 78 0.05 -18.06 1.29
C VAL A 78 -0.26 -16.56 1.22
N ARG A 79 -1.24 -16.08 2.01
CA ARG A 79 -1.58 -14.67 2.09
C ARG A 79 -0.47 -13.87 2.78
N ASP A 80 0.01 -14.32 3.93
CA ASP A 80 1.05 -13.62 4.70
C ASP A 80 2.38 -13.57 3.94
N ALA A 81 2.77 -14.69 3.32
CA ALA A 81 3.95 -14.75 2.46
C ALA A 81 3.84 -13.76 1.28
N ARG A 82 2.65 -13.65 0.68
CA ARG A 82 2.40 -12.66 -0.39
C ARG A 82 2.49 -11.23 0.13
N MET A 83 1.95 -10.94 1.32
CA MET A 83 2.04 -9.60 1.90
C MET A 83 3.48 -9.22 2.23
N LEU A 84 4.27 -10.15 2.80
CA LEU A 84 5.71 -9.96 3.03
C LEU A 84 6.45 -9.63 1.72
N ALA A 85 6.21 -10.39 0.66
CA ALA A 85 6.83 -10.17 -0.65
C ALA A 85 6.40 -8.85 -1.33
N MET A 86 5.34 -8.20 -0.86
CA MET A 86 4.86 -6.92 -1.39
C MET A 86 5.18 -5.73 -0.49
N ALA A 87 5.70 -5.97 0.72
CA ALA A 87 5.90 -4.93 1.71
C ALA A 87 6.93 -3.90 1.28
N ASP A 88 6.61 -2.62 1.50
CA ASP A 88 7.57 -1.53 1.40
C ASP A 88 8.26 -1.32 2.75
N ARG A 89 7.53 -1.52 3.85
CA ARG A 89 8.02 -1.36 5.23
C ARG A 89 7.50 -2.47 6.13
N ILE A 90 8.35 -2.95 7.01
CA ILE A 90 8.03 -3.98 8.00
C ILE A 90 8.44 -3.48 9.37
N TYR A 91 7.45 -3.18 10.20
CA TYR A 91 7.63 -3.07 11.64
C TYR A 91 7.48 -4.46 12.25
N HIS A 92 8.36 -4.82 13.16
CA HIS A 92 8.31 -6.13 13.80
C HIS A 92 8.73 -6.08 15.27
N ALA A 93 8.14 -6.97 16.06
CA ALA A 93 8.61 -7.23 17.41
C ALA A 93 10.03 -7.81 17.39
N ALA A 94 10.78 -7.62 18.47
CA ALA A 94 12.20 -8.00 18.55
C ALA A 94 12.44 -9.53 18.45
N ASP A 95 11.42 -10.33 18.76
CA ASP A 95 11.42 -11.78 18.75
C ASP A 95 11.03 -12.40 17.39
N VAL A 96 10.69 -11.57 16.39
CA VAL A 96 10.35 -12.06 15.05
C VAL A 96 11.59 -12.68 14.37
N PRO A 97 11.54 -13.94 13.92
CA PRO A 97 12.69 -14.62 13.33
C PRO A 97 13.15 -13.97 12.02
N ALA A 98 14.46 -13.86 11.84
CA ALA A 98 15.06 -13.33 10.62
C ALA A 98 14.60 -14.08 9.36
N ALA A 99 14.46 -15.41 9.45
CA ALA A 99 14.03 -16.25 8.33
C ALA A 99 12.63 -15.90 7.77
N ILE A 100 11.75 -15.32 8.61
CA ILE A 100 10.44 -14.78 8.20
C ILE A 100 10.63 -13.43 7.50
N LEU A 101 11.41 -12.53 8.10
CA LEU A 101 11.68 -11.20 7.55
C LEU A 101 12.37 -11.31 6.18
N ASP A 102 13.20 -12.32 5.98
CA ASP A 102 13.90 -12.63 4.72
C ASP A 102 12.97 -13.08 3.59
N ARG A 103 11.67 -13.31 3.86
CA ARG A 103 10.65 -13.52 2.82
C ARG A 103 10.13 -12.23 2.21
N ALA A 104 10.50 -11.09 2.77
CA ALA A 104 10.19 -9.80 2.18
C ALA A 104 11.12 -9.48 1.00
N ARG A 105 10.79 -8.41 0.28
CA ARG A 105 11.70 -7.86 -0.73
C ARG A 105 13.01 -7.42 -0.07
N ALA A 106 14.10 -7.53 -0.80
CA ALA A 106 15.44 -7.15 -0.33
C ALA A 106 15.56 -5.65 0.00
N ASP A 107 14.71 -4.81 -0.60
CA ASP A 107 14.67 -3.36 -0.40
C ASP A 107 13.60 -2.90 0.60
N ALA A 108 12.84 -3.82 1.21
CA ALA A 108 11.85 -3.47 2.22
C ALA A 108 12.55 -2.91 3.48
N VAL A 109 12.09 -1.75 3.95
CA VAL A 109 12.64 -1.13 5.17
C VAL A 109 12.17 -1.95 6.38
N ARG A 110 13.11 -2.40 7.22
CA ARG A 110 12.80 -3.16 8.45
C ARG A 110 13.06 -2.29 9.68
N VAL A 111 12.10 -2.27 10.59
CA VAL A 111 12.16 -1.48 11.83
C VAL A 111 11.74 -2.36 13.00
N ALA A 112 12.65 -2.63 13.93
CA ALA A 112 12.28 -3.24 15.21
C ALA A 112 11.50 -2.22 16.05
N ALA A 113 10.34 -2.61 16.56
CA ALA A 113 9.47 -1.75 17.35
C ALA A 113 8.63 -2.59 18.35
N ASP A 114 8.09 -1.94 19.37
CA ASP A 114 7.21 -2.57 20.37
C ASP A 114 5.72 -2.53 19.96
N GLY A 115 5.42 -1.95 18.79
CA GLY A 115 4.07 -1.79 18.29
C GLY A 115 4.02 -1.38 16.81
N PRO A 116 2.83 -1.42 16.20
CA PRO A 116 2.63 -0.88 14.86
C PRO A 116 2.90 0.64 14.86
N PRO A 117 3.29 1.23 13.71
CA PRO A 117 3.49 2.66 13.62
C PRO A 117 2.17 3.42 13.79
N ASP A 118 2.21 4.54 14.51
CA ASP A 118 1.08 5.47 14.63
C ASP A 118 0.85 6.21 13.30
N ASP A 119 1.95 6.60 12.64
CA ASP A 119 1.91 7.31 11.37
C ASP A 119 1.82 6.33 10.19
N ARG A 120 0.77 6.54 9.40
CA ARG A 120 0.48 5.79 8.19
C ARG A 120 1.25 6.38 7.02
N VAL A 121 2.51 5.94 6.89
CA VAL A 121 3.35 6.25 5.73
C VAL A 121 2.80 5.53 4.50
N GLU A 122 2.99 6.15 3.34
CA GLU A 122 2.57 5.59 2.07
C GLU A 122 3.25 4.24 1.74
N GLY A 123 2.52 3.38 1.04
CA GLY A 123 2.95 2.03 0.68
C GLY A 123 2.46 0.96 1.66
N LEU A 124 2.69 -0.31 1.31
CA LEU A 124 2.28 -1.44 2.15
C LEU A 124 3.19 -1.52 3.38
N THR A 125 2.61 -1.25 4.54
CA THR A 125 3.28 -1.40 5.83
C THR A 125 2.78 -2.66 6.53
N LEU A 126 3.72 -3.49 6.97
CA LEU A 126 3.42 -4.65 7.80
C LEU A 126 3.74 -4.38 9.27
N TRP A 127 2.92 -4.92 10.15
CA TRP A 127 3.26 -5.15 11.55
C TRP A 127 3.29 -6.65 11.81
N VAL A 128 4.44 -7.17 12.22
CA VAL A 128 4.68 -8.62 12.42
C VAL A 128 5.01 -8.89 13.88
N THR A 129 4.29 -9.83 14.50
CA THR A 129 4.53 -10.25 15.89
C THR A 129 4.51 -11.77 16.02
N GLN A 130 5.08 -12.25 17.11
CA GLN A 130 4.82 -13.59 17.63
C GLN A 130 3.68 -13.54 18.67
N PRO A 131 3.03 -14.67 18.97
CA PRO A 131 2.13 -14.77 20.12
C PRO A 131 2.97 -14.69 21.40
N ASP A 132 2.44 -14.02 22.42
CA ASP A 132 3.07 -13.99 23.74
C ASP A 132 3.19 -15.43 24.27
N VAL A 133 4.40 -15.81 24.70
CA VAL A 133 4.74 -17.16 25.22
C VAL A 133 4.27 -17.33 26.66
#